data_AF-A0AA39K621-F1
#
_entry.id   AF-A0AA39K621-F1
#
_cell.length_a   1.000
_cell.length_b   1.000
_cell.length_c   1.000
_cell.angle_alpha   90.00
_cell.angle_beta   90.00
_cell.angle_gamma   90.00
#
_symmetry.space_group_name_H-M   'P 1'
#
loop_
_entity.id
_entity.type
_entity.pdbx_description
1 polymer ?
#
loop_
_entity_poly.entity_id
_entity_poly.type
_entity_poly.pdbx_seq_one_letter_code
_entity_poly.pdbx_strand_id
1 'polypeptide(L)'
;MASDEVFCRQPYYPNMVRMRESLLERCLQVDEEHPDVEKPMPGMERKVERLLRFSCYPFDHFIIAGDTDSFELTAAIHSTPFLRFITRPRPAVLTSPAAFFTEIVCCHHSLKLPPLCWSRLIMMAKEDGAFTPLDPDHNNHANTFPLHLCSAVLSSFSMLLWHSKHDFRSPLTLAFSDALPYLPYAIYNNVLTMLSEYVEDIPLYDSSLRKPWRALMVATVKFLLHRLSLPESDLSHTTILDSLTAAVNAVWSPDFMSEEATAITTVLESILFACVTLERDQRNVDSPWNKLFYKTIEAYQYSLSFSPSACPLRGLQVMVDFMTINWKCPRHHYCKTDTACHVLANLLENRVPAAYAVFHESRCLDFFGSHAFHDSSVRVISEYIAGIAAMLHGLVGIMDMDILQQHVDRLFEPCHLFTACLILAAHSANDIITLLAQLRPHDVA
;
A
#
# COMPACT_ATOMS: atom_id res chain seq x y z
N MET A 1 20.45 15.34 -3.56
CA MET A 1 20.84 16.44 -2.65
C MET A 1 20.25 17.76 -3.15
N ALA A 2 19.05 18.10 -2.68
CA ALA A 2 18.42 19.43 -2.76
C ALA A 2 17.05 19.33 -2.09
N SER A 3 16.95 19.53 -0.76
CA SER A 3 15.62 19.68 -0.11
C SER A 3 15.70 20.15 1.34
N ASP A 4 16.70 19.75 2.14
CA ASP A 4 16.79 20.23 3.53
C ASP A 4 17.01 21.76 3.61
N GLU A 5 17.52 22.38 2.54
CA GLU A 5 17.78 23.82 2.52
C GLU A 5 16.69 24.68 1.89
N VAL A 6 15.71 24.13 1.15
CA VAL A 6 14.79 24.97 0.36
C VAL A 6 13.59 25.47 1.16
N PHE A 7 13.06 24.65 2.09
CA PHE A 7 11.88 25.05 2.89
C PHE A 7 12.24 25.79 4.19
N CYS A 8 13.42 25.58 4.72
CA CYS A 8 13.88 26.22 5.97
C CYS A 8 14.59 27.56 5.75
N ARG A 9 15.03 27.87 4.51
CA ARG A 9 15.63 29.18 4.17
C ARG A 9 14.61 30.07 3.47
N GLN A 10 13.57 30.50 4.17
CA GLN A 10 13.03 31.81 3.85
C GLN A 10 14.15 32.84 4.04
N PRO A 11 14.34 33.81 3.13
CA PRO A 11 15.33 34.84 3.36
C PRO A 11 14.95 35.56 4.65
N TYR A 12 15.88 35.56 5.62
CA TYR A 12 15.69 36.26 6.88
C TYR A 12 15.67 37.76 6.59
N TYR A 13 14.48 38.35 6.56
CA TYR A 13 14.27 39.79 6.41
C TYR A 13 13.94 40.37 7.79
N PRO A 14 14.93 40.92 8.53
CA PRO A 14 14.73 41.35 9.92
C PRO A 14 13.60 42.37 10.09
N ASN A 15 13.40 43.23 9.09
CA ASN A 15 12.36 44.26 9.10
C ASN A 15 10.95 43.67 8.95
N MET A 16 10.78 42.62 8.13
CA MET A 16 9.49 41.94 7.99
C MET A 16 9.14 41.15 9.24
N VAL A 17 10.14 40.55 9.89
CA VAL A 17 9.99 39.86 11.17
C VAL A 17 9.50 40.84 12.25
N ARG A 18 10.18 41.97 12.45
CA ARG A 18 9.78 43.01 13.43
C ARG A 18 8.39 43.61 13.17
N MET A 19 8.06 43.89 11.91
CA MET A 19 6.74 44.41 11.55
C MET A 19 5.64 43.41 11.92
N ARG A 20 5.88 42.13 11.63
CA ARG A 20 4.95 41.05 11.95
C ARG A 20 4.81 40.87 13.47
N GLU A 21 5.90 40.92 14.23
CA GLU A 21 5.91 40.86 15.69
C GLU A 21 5.02 41.96 16.28
N SER A 22 5.25 43.22 15.89
CA SER A 22 4.43 44.34 16.35
C SER A 22 2.97 44.22 15.95
N LEU A 23 2.67 43.62 14.78
CA LEU A 23 1.30 43.36 14.37
C LEU A 23 0.65 42.25 15.19
N LEU A 24 1.40 41.21 15.55
CA LEU A 24 0.90 40.08 16.32
C LEU A 24 0.64 40.47 17.78
N GLU A 25 1.56 41.19 18.43
CA GLU A 25 1.38 41.74 19.79
C GLU A 25 0.10 42.60 19.89
N ARG A 26 -0.20 43.38 18.85
CA ARG A 26 -1.43 44.19 18.76
C ARG A 26 -2.69 43.38 18.50
N CYS A 27 -2.58 42.07 18.26
CA CYS A 27 -3.71 41.18 18.02
C CYS A 27 -3.94 40.20 19.17
N LEU A 28 -3.05 40.20 20.17
CA LEU A 28 -3.05 39.29 21.30
C LEU A 28 -3.35 40.06 22.60
N GLN A 29 -3.92 39.35 23.56
CA GLN A 29 -4.13 39.82 24.93
C GLN A 29 -3.73 38.71 25.89
N VAL A 30 -3.15 39.07 27.03
CA VAL A 30 -2.82 38.10 28.08
C VAL A 30 -4.10 37.45 28.61
N ASP A 31 -4.06 36.15 28.83
CA ASP A 31 -5.15 35.43 29.46
C ASP A 31 -5.18 35.73 30.96
N GLU A 32 -6.35 36.16 31.46
CA GLU A 32 -6.50 36.57 32.87
C GLU A 32 -6.31 35.40 33.85
N GLU A 33 -6.64 34.17 33.42
CA GLU A 33 -6.50 32.97 34.24
C GLU A 33 -5.08 32.38 34.15
N HIS A 34 -4.42 32.57 33.01
CA HIS A 34 -3.09 32.04 32.72
C HIS A 34 -2.16 33.14 32.19
N PRO A 35 -1.48 33.91 33.06
CA PRO A 35 -0.65 35.06 32.65
C PRO A 35 0.51 34.73 31.71
N ASP A 36 0.91 33.46 31.65
CA ASP A 36 1.95 32.95 30.75
C ASP A 36 1.42 32.63 29.34
N VAL A 37 0.13 32.89 29.11
CA VAL A 37 -0.60 32.56 27.89
C VAL A 37 -1.26 33.82 27.33
N GLU A 38 -1.24 33.93 26.01
CA GLU A 38 -1.91 34.96 25.24
C GLU A 38 -3.01 34.34 24.39
N LYS A 39 -4.11 35.07 24.22
CA LYS A 39 -5.21 34.71 23.31
C LYS A 39 -5.44 35.81 22.29
N PRO A 40 -5.96 35.50 21.09
CA PRO A 40 -6.43 36.51 20.17
C PRO A 40 -7.41 37.45 20.87
N MET A 41 -7.28 38.76 20.63
CA MET A 41 -8.36 39.68 20.96
C MET A 41 -9.61 39.31 20.13
N PRO A 42 -10.83 39.50 20.67
CA PRO A 42 -12.06 39.16 19.97
C PRO A 42 -12.12 39.76 18.55
N GLY A 43 -12.31 38.92 17.54
CA GLY A 43 -12.36 39.31 16.12
C GLY A 43 -11.00 39.39 15.42
N MET A 44 -9.89 39.15 16.11
CA MET A 44 -8.54 39.13 15.54
C MET A 44 -8.02 37.73 15.21
N GLU A 45 -8.80 36.68 15.46
CA GLU A 45 -8.42 35.27 15.33
C GLU A 45 -7.86 34.96 13.93
N ARG A 46 -8.58 35.39 12.89
CA ARG A 46 -8.17 35.20 11.49
C ARG A 46 -6.89 35.98 11.15
N LYS A 47 -6.67 37.12 11.81
CA LYS A 47 -5.46 37.93 11.59
C LYS A 47 -4.25 37.29 12.27
N VAL A 48 -4.42 36.80 13.51
CA VAL A 48 -3.43 36.01 14.23
C VAL A 48 -3.07 34.75 13.43
N GLU A 49 -4.06 33.98 12.99
CA GLU A 49 -3.88 32.79 12.14
C GLU A 49 -2.97 33.10 10.93
N ARG A 50 -3.31 34.14 10.17
CA ARG A 50 -2.51 34.54 9.00
C ARG A 50 -1.08 34.92 9.37
N LEU A 51 -0.89 35.68 10.44
CA LEU A 51 0.45 36.13 10.88
C LEU A 51 1.33 34.95 11.31
N LEU A 52 0.74 33.93 11.96
CA LEU A 52 1.45 32.74 12.43
C LEU A 52 1.94 31.84 11.27
N ARG A 53 1.24 31.80 10.13
CA ARG A 53 1.65 30.98 8.97
C ARG A 53 3.01 31.37 8.37
N PHE A 54 3.41 32.66 8.45
CA PHE A 54 4.49 33.17 7.60
C PHE A 54 5.93 32.96 8.10
N SER A 55 6.22 32.77 9.39
CA SER A 55 7.59 32.48 9.87
C SER A 55 7.64 31.95 11.30
N CYS A 56 8.80 31.39 11.69
CA CYS A 56 9.11 31.04 13.07
C CYS A 56 9.05 32.28 13.98
N TYR A 57 8.61 32.12 15.23
CA TYR A 57 8.45 33.21 16.19
C TYR A 57 9.17 32.84 17.50
N PRO A 58 10.13 33.65 17.99
CA PRO A 58 10.62 33.56 19.36
C PRO A 58 9.66 34.34 20.28
N PHE A 59 8.80 33.64 21.01
CA PHE A 59 8.00 34.25 22.08
C PHE A 59 8.42 33.68 23.42
N ASP A 60 8.28 34.49 24.47
CA ASP A 60 8.38 34.04 25.87
C ASP A 60 7.02 33.55 26.42
N HIS A 61 5.92 33.73 25.66
CA HIS A 61 4.54 33.38 26.05
C HIS A 61 3.92 32.38 25.06
N PHE A 62 2.98 31.57 25.53
CA PHE A 62 2.25 30.63 24.67
C PHE A 62 1.00 31.28 24.10
N ILE A 63 0.62 30.95 22.86
CA ILE A 63 -0.65 31.41 22.27
C ILE A 63 -1.67 30.28 22.33
N ILE A 64 -2.88 30.55 22.83
CA ILE A 64 -4.05 29.64 22.73
C ILE A 64 -5.10 30.21 21.79
N ALA A 65 -5.92 29.35 21.19
CA ALA A 65 -7.03 29.78 20.33
C ALA A 65 -8.19 30.45 21.11
N GLY A 66 -8.25 30.28 22.44
CA GLY A 66 -9.38 30.70 23.28
C GLY A 66 -10.64 29.85 23.00
N ASP A 67 -11.82 30.39 23.29
CA ASP A 67 -13.13 29.73 23.08
C ASP A 67 -13.55 29.62 21.60
N THR A 68 -12.60 29.75 20.66
CA THR A 68 -12.91 29.70 19.24
C THR A 68 -12.60 28.32 18.68
N ASP A 69 -13.62 27.67 18.10
CA ASP A 69 -13.50 26.36 17.42
C ASP A 69 -12.75 26.45 16.06
N SER A 70 -11.80 27.40 15.91
CA SER A 70 -11.08 27.61 14.66
C SER A 70 -9.91 26.64 14.52
N PHE A 71 -10.14 25.54 13.81
CA PHE A 71 -9.11 24.57 13.44
C PHE A 71 -7.93 25.20 12.69
N GLU A 72 -8.14 26.22 11.87
CA GLU A 72 -7.07 26.90 11.15
C GLU A 72 -6.15 27.70 12.06
N LEU A 73 -6.71 28.36 13.08
CA LEU A 73 -5.93 29.09 14.08
C LEU A 73 -5.14 28.11 14.96
N THR A 74 -5.80 27.06 15.45
CA THR A 74 -5.13 26.00 16.22
C THR A 74 -4.01 25.37 15.40
N ALA A 75 -4.26 25.05 14.12
CA ALA A 75 -3.23 24.56 13.23
C ALA A 75 -2.07 25.56 13.08
N ALA A 76 -2.34 26.86 12.95
CA ALA A 76 -1.29 27.87 12.84
C ALA A 76 -0.45 28.00 14.13
N ILE A 77 -1.10 27.93 15.30
CA ILE A 77 -0.44 27.90 16.63
C ILE A 77 0.48 26.69 16.72
N HIS A 78 -0.05 25.49 16.45
CA HIS A 78 0.71 24.24 16.52
C HIS A 78 1.77 24.09 15.41
N SER A 79 1.60 24.78 14.28
CA SER A 79 2.60 24.85 13.20
C SER A 79 3.74 25.82 13.49
N THR A 80 3.64 26.64 14.53
CA THR A 80 4.67 27.63 14.84
C THR A 80 5.76 26.97 15.67
N PRO A 81 6.98 26.78 15.14
CA PRO A 81 8.07 26.24 15.93
C PRO A 81 8.41 27.27 17.01
N PHE A 82 8.14 26.91 18.27
CA PHE A 82 8.70 27.63 19.40
C PHE A 82 10.21 27.37 19.38
N LEU A 83 11.00 28.42 19.23
CA LEU A 83 12.42 28.28 19.47
C LEU A 83 12.58 27.75 20.91
N ARG A 84 13.44 26.73 21.08
CA ARG A 84 13.73 26.00 22.33
C ARG A 84 14.23 26.88 23.50
N PHE A 85 14.08 28.20 23.42
CA PHE A 85 14.40 29.16 24.46
C PHE A 85 13.32 29.23 25.56
N ILE A 86 12.12 28.70 25.33
CA ILE A 86 11.13 28.55 26.40
C ILE A 86 11.60 27.42 27.33
N THR A 87 12.24 27.80 28.43
CA THR A 87 12.62 26.89 29.53
C THR A 87 11.43 26.49 30.40
N ARG A 88 10.25 27.06 30.14
CA ARG A 88 9.03 26.85 30.92
C ARG A 88 8.25 25.62 30.40
N PRO A 89 7.70 24.79 31.29
CA PRO A 89 6.85 23.68 30.89
C PRO A 89 5.61 24.19 30.14
N ARG A 90 5.20 23.46 29.10
CA ARG A 90 3.98 23.76 28.33
C ARG A 90 2.77 23.76 29.27
N PRO A 91 1.93 24.80 29.26
CA PRO A 91 0.69 24.85 30.04
C PRO A 91 -0.21 23.64 29.74
N ALA A 92 -0.84 23.07 30.78
CA ALA A 92 -1.77 21.95 30.63
C ALA A 92 -3.01 22.26 29.78
N VAL A 93 -3.33 23.55 29.64
CA VAL A 93 -4.45 24.06 28.81
C VAL A 93 -4.19 23.89 27.31
N LEU A 94 -2.93 23.74 26.90
CA LEU A 94 -2.58 23.52 25.51
C LEU A 94 -2.56 22.04 25.19
N THR A 95 -3.42 21.65 24.25
CA THR A 95 -3.31 20.36 23.57
C THR A 95 -1.88 20.17 23.07
N SER A 96 -1.35 18.96 23.15
CA SER A 96 -0.01 18.67 22.67
C SER A 96 0.02 18.66 21.12
N PRO A 97 1.13 18.98 20.44
CA PRO A 97 1.20 18.90 18.98
C PRO A 97 0.95 17.49 18.45
N ALA A 98 1.36 16.44 19.17
CA ALA A 98 1.03 15.07 18.83
C ALA A 98 -0.47 14.79 18.91
N ALA A 99 -1.14 15.24 19.99
CA ALA A 99 -2.58 15.05 20.16
C ALA A 99 -3.39 15.78 19.09
N PHE A 100 -3.06 17.05 18.81
CA PHE A 100 -3.72 17.83 17.76
C PHE A 100 -3.47 17.23 16.36
N PHE A 101 -2.24 16.81 16.07
CA PHE A 101 -1.91 16.15 14.79
C PHE A 101 -2.66 14.82 14.64
N THR A 102 -2.78 14.05 15.73
CA THR A 102 -3.56 12.82 15.77
C THR A 102 -5.02 13.08 15.45
N GLU A 103 -5.62 14.07 16.11
CA GLU A 103 -7.00 14.47 15.90
C GLU A 103 -7.27 14.83 14.44
N ILE A 104 -6.47 15.73 13.84
CA ILE A 104 -6.72 16.17 12.45
C ILE A 104 -6.46 15.09 11.39
N VAL A 105 -5.61 14.10 11.68
CA VAL A 105 -5.39 12.96 10.77
C VAL A 105 -6.52 11.94 10.89
N CYS A 106 -7.07 11.73 12.09
CA CYS A 106 -8.18 10.81 12.33
C CYS A 106 -9.55 11.39 11.96
N CYS A 107 -9.72 12.71 12.08
CA CYS A 107 -10.99 13.36 11.82
C CYS A 107 -11.24 13.53 10.31
N HIS A 108 -12.46 13.24 9.86
CA HIS A 108 -12.91 13.50 8.49
C HIS A 108 -13.10 14.99 8.15
N HIS A 109 -12.78 15.90 9.07
CA HIS A 109 -12.80 17.32 8.77
C HIS A 109 -11.74 17.62 7.73
N SER A 110 -12.17 18.16 6.58
CA SER A 110 -11.29 18.52 5.48
C SER A 110 -10.51 19.80 5.81
N LEU A 111 -9.70 19.78 6.87
CA LEU A 111 -8.80 20.88 7.18
C LEU A 111 -7.81 21.00 6.02
N LYS A 112 -7.82 22.15 5.37
CA LYS A 112 -6.94 22.44 4.24
C LYS A 112 -5.89 23.44 4.66
N LEU A 113 -4.64 23.00 4.66
CA LEU A 113 -3.50 23.83 5.03
C LEU A 113 -2.51 23.94 3.86
N PRO A 114 -1.72 25.03 3.81
CA PRO A 114 -0.55 25.07 2.94
C PRO A 114 0.43 23.93 3.28
N PRO A 115 1.12 23.31 2.31
CA PRO A 115 2.09 22.24 2.56
C PRO A 115 3.15 22.59 3.61
N LEU A 116 3.59 23.86 3.66
CA LEU A 116 4.55 24.32 4.67
C LEU A 116 4.00 24.20 6.11
N CYS A 117 2.70 24.47 6.31
CA CYS A 117 2.07 24.33 7.62
C CYS A 117 1.99 22.84 8.01
N TRP A 118 1.58 21.97 7.08
CA TRP A 118 1.62 20.52 7.28
C TRP A 118 3.01 20.00 7.65
N SER A 119 4.05 20.45 6.94
CA SER A 119 5.46 20.10 7.24
C SER A 119 5.85 20.45 8.67
N ARG A 120 5.48 21.66 9.12
CA ARG A 120 5.78 22.13 10.48
C ARG A 120 4.98 21.36 11.53
N LEU A 121 3.70 21.05 11.29
CA LEU A 121 2.89 20.20 12.17
C LEU A 121 3.51 18.81 12.35
N ILE A 122 3.91 18.18 11.25
CA ILE A 122 4.56 16.85 11.29
C ILE A 122 5.84 16.91 12.12
N MET A 123 6.67 17.95 11.93
CA MET A 123 7.89 18.16 12.70
C MET A 123 7.61 18.33 14.20
N MET A 124 6.63 19.17 14.56
CA MET A 124 6.26 19.39 15.97
C MET A 124 5.66 18.14 16.61
N ALA A 125 4.79 17.43 15.89
CA ALA A 125 4.21 16.16 16.34
C ALA A 125 5.28 15.08 16.54
N LYS A 126 6.32 15.06 15.69
CA LYS A 126 7.48 14.18 15.87
C LYS A 126 8.24 14.46 17.15
N GLU A 127 8.56 15.72 17.43
CA GLU A 127 9.26 16.09 18.66
C GLU A 127 8.45 15.75 19.92
N ASP A 128 7.12 15.75 19.80
CA ASP A 128 6.16 15.41 20.86
C ASP A 128 5.78 13.91 20.91
N GLY A 129 6.46 13.05 20.12
CA GLY A 129 6.33 11.59 20.22
C GLY A 129 5.20 10.96 19.40
N ALA A 130 4.56 11.67 18.45
CA ALA A 130 3.49 11.11 17.63
C ALA A 130 3.92 9.89 16.77
N PHE A 131 5.21 9.75 16.51
CA PHE A 131 5.79 8.70 15.65
C PHE A 131 6.65 7.71 16.45
N THR A 132 6.37 7.52 17.74
CA THR A 132 7.05 6.49 18.52
C THR A 132 6.84 5.11 17.89
N PRO A 133 7.88 4.23 17.90
CA PRO A 133 7.75 2.88 17.37
C PRO A 133 6.55 2.13 17.95
N LEU A 134 5.85 1.43 17.07
CA LEU A 134 4.69 0.61 17.40
C LEU A 134 5.14 -0.80 17.74
N ASP A 135 4.82 -1.26 18.95
CA ASP A 135 4.99 -2.66 19.37
C ASP A 135 3.85 -3.56 18.86
N PRO A 136 4.11 -4.53 17.96
CA PRO A 136 3.08 -5.41 17.41
C PRO A 136 2.26 -6.17 18.46
N ASP A 137 2.85 -6.47 19.63
CA ASP A 137 2.27 -7.33 20.66
C ASP A 137 1.63 -6.54 21.82
N HIS A 138 2.10 -5.31 22.08
CA HIS A 138 1.69 -4.53 23.25
C HIS A 138 0.95 -3.22 22.94
N ASN A 139 0.73 -2.91 21.67
CA ASN A 139 0.10 -1.65 21.29
C ASN A 139 -1.39 -1.55 21.66
N ASN A 140 -1.82 -0.32 21.94
CA ASN A 140 -3.25 -0.02 22.04
C ASN A 140 -3.90 -0.10 20.66
N HIS A 141 -4.50 -1.26 20.39
CA HIS A 141 -5.17 -1.53 19.13
C HIS A 141 -6.44 -0.70 18.88
N ALA A 142 -7.00 -0.03 19.91
CA ALA A 142 -8.10 0.91 19.71
C ALA A 142 -7.62 2.26 19.12
N ASN A 143 -6.31 2.53 19.12
CA ASN A 143 -5.77 3.74 18.52
C ASN A 143 -5.84 3.66 16.99
N THR A 144 -6.71 4.47 16.39
CA THR A 144 -6.90 4.52 14.93
C THR A 144 -5.89 5.43 14.22
N PHE A 145 -5.09 6.21 14.96
CA PHE A 145 -4.15 7.16 14.36
C PHE A 145 -3.15 6.52 13.39
N PRO A 146 -2.42 5.44 13.78
CA PRO A 146 -1.51 4.81 12.84
C PRO A 146 -2.21 4.29 11.59
N LEU A 147 -3.45 3.80 11.71
CA LEU A 147 -4.25 3.33 10.59
C LEU A 147 -4.59 4.47 9.62
N HIS A 148 -5.13 5.58 10.11
CA HIS A 148 -5.48 6.73 9.27
C HIS A 148 -4.24 7.37 8.62
N LEU A 149 -3.14 7.47 9.35
CA LEU A 149 -1.87 7.96 8.84
C LEU A 149 -1.33 7.07 7.70
N CYS A 150 -1.32 5.75 7.90
CA CYS A 150 -0.93 4.77 6.89
C CYS A 150 -1.83 4.83 5.65
N SER A 151 -3.14 4.95 5.85
CA SER A 151 -4.12 5.09 4.77
C SER A 151 -3.86 6.32 3.91
N ALA A 152 -3.61 7.48 4.56
CA ALA A 152 -3.29 8.72 3.87
C ALA A 152 -1.98 8.60 3.06
N VAL A 153 -0.95 7.99 3.64
CA VAL A 153 0.34 7.74 2.97
C VAL A 153 0.17 6.87 1.73
N LEU A 154 -0.52 5.72 1.84
CA LEU A 154 -0.73 4.83 0.69
C LEU A 154 -1.57 5.51 -0.40
N SER A 155 -2.60 6.25 -0.01
CA SER A 155 -3.43 7.02 -0.95
C SER A 155 -2.61 8.06 -1.71
N SER A 156 -1.65 8.70 -1.04
CA SER A 156 -0.79 9.71 -1.65
C SER A 156 0.15 9.15 -2.73
N PHE A 157 0.52 7.87 -2.67
CA PHE A 157 1.36 7.24 -3.71
C PHE A 157 0.68 7.26 -5.07
N SER A 158 -0.64 7.03 -5.13
CA SER A 158 -1.39 7.13 -6.38
C SER A 158 -1.33 8.53 -6.99
N MET A 159 -1.32 9.58 -6.15
CA MET A 159 -1.26 10.97 -6.60
C MET A 159 0.13 11.40 -7.06
N LEU A 160 1.19 10.92 -6.40
CA LEU A 160 2.59 11.14 -6.78
C LEU A 160 2.90 10.68 -8.20
N LEU A 161 2.18 9.66 -8.67
CA LEU A 161 2.37 9.04 -9.97
C LEU A 161 1.63 9.78 -11.11
N TRP A 162 0.58 10.54 -10.79
CA TRP A 162 -0.28 11.18 -11.82
C TRP A 162 -0.07 12.68 -11.96
N HIS A 163 0.49 13.38 -10.96
CA HIS A 163 0.63 14.83 -11.02
C HIS A 163 2.04 15.27 -11.40
N SER A 164 2.16 15.89 -12.58
CA SER A 164 3.35 16.66 -12.96
C SER A 164 3.52 17.83 -11.99
N LYS A 165 4.73 18.00 -11.45
CA LYS A 165 5.22 19.12 -10.62
C LYS A 165 4.36 20.40 -10.74
N HIS A 166 3.36 20.55 -9.88
CA HIS A 166 2.64 21.82 -9.76
C HIS A 166 3.59 22.87 -9.14
N ASP A 167 3.62 24.04 -9.77
CA ASP A 167 4.48 25.16 -9.39
C ASP A 167 4.06 25.72 -8.01
N PHE A 168 5.05 25.92 -7.13
CA PHE A 168 4.94 26.26 -5.70
C PHE A 168 4.30 27.61 -5.38
N ARG A 169 3.83 28.35 -6.41
CA ARG A 169 3.45 29.76 -6.29
C ARG A 169 1.96 30.01 -6.07
N SER A 170 1.13 28.97 -6.08
CA SER A 170 -0.29 29.11 -5.72
C SER A 170 -0.47 28.88 -4.22
N PRO A 171 -1.33 29.67 -3.52
CA PRO A 171 -1.74 29.39 -2.14
C PRO A 171 -2.68 28.16 -2.10
N LEU A 172 -2.17 27.01 -2.54
CA LEU A 172 -2.86 25.74 -2.50
C LEU A 172 -2.99 25.32 -1.04
N THR A 173 -4.23 25.38 -0.55
CA THR A 173 -4.62 24.76 0.71
C THR A 173 -5.07 23.35 0.38
N LEU A 174 -4.38 22.36 0.94
CA LEU A 174 -4.56 20.94 0.63
C LEU A 174 -4.97 20.19 1.89
N ALA A 175 -5.83 19.19 1.72
CA ALA A 175 -6.07 18.20 2.76
C ALA A 175 -4.76 17.43 3.04
N PHE A 176 -4.67 16.76 4.19
CA PHE A 176 -3.45 16.09 4.60
C PHE A 176 -2.94 15.10 3.54
N SER A 177 -3.78 14.17 3.07
CA SER A 177 -3.45 13.19 2.03
C SER A 177 -2.90 13.82 0.75
N ASP A 178 -3.50 14.94 0.34
CA ASP A 178 -3.16 15.64 -0.90
C ASP A 178 -1.86 16.45 -0.74
N ALA A 179 -1.48 16.79 0.49
CA ALA A 179 -0.24 17.50 0.80
C ALA A 179 0.99 16.57 0.89
N LEU A 180 0.79 15.27 1.17
CA LEU A 180 1.87 14.30 1.35
C LEU A 180 2.84 14.17 0.15
N PRO A 181 2.38 14.22 -1.12
CA PRO A 181 3.28 14.22 -2.28
C PRO A 181 4.34 15.32 -2.25
N TYR A 182 4.05 16.42 -1.55
CA TYR A 182 4.94 17.57 -1.43
C TYR A 182 5.86 17.51 -0.21
N LEU A 183 5.64 16.55 0.70
CA LEU A 183 6.30 16.46 2.01
C LEU A 183 7.00 15.11 2.27
N PRO A 184 7.60 14.43 1.27
CA PRO A 184 8.07 13.06 1.42
C PRO A 184 9.10 12.90 2.54
N TYR A 185 10.02 13.86 2.68
CA TYR A 185 11.06 13.82 3.72
C TYR A 185 10.53 14.05 5.14
N ALA A 186 9.49 14.86 5.29
CA ALA A 186 8.93 15.17 6.59
C ALA A 186 8.16 13.98 7.16
N ILE A 187 7.52 13.17 6.30
CA ILE A 187 6.59 12.13 6.75
C ILE A 187 7.11 10.70 6.60
N TYR A 188 7.80 10.35 5.51
CA TYR A 188 8.12 8.95 5.22
C TYR A 188 9.07 8.35 6.24
N ASN A 189 10.14 9.07 6.59
CA ASN A 189 11.08 8.59 7.60
C ASN A 189 10.42 8.46 8.97
N ASN A 190 9.51 9.38 9.33
CA ASN A 190 8.81 9.33 10.61
C ASN A 190 7.83 8.15 10.68
N VAL A 191 7.07 7.89 9.60
CA VAL A 191 6.18 6.73 9.51
C VAL A 191 6.98 5.43 9.50
N LEU A 192 8.12 5.39 8.81
CA LEU A 192 9.05 4.27 8.86
C LEU A 192 9.57 4.01 10.28
N THR A 193 9.95 5.04 11.01
CA THR A 193 10.35 4.91 12.43
C THR A 193 9.20 4.38 13.28
N MET A 194 7.98 4.87 13.06
CA MET A 194 6.79 4.37 13.76
C MET A 194 6.53 2.89 13.47
N LEU A 195 6.85 2.42 12.26
CA LEU A 195 6.61 1.04 11.80
C LEU A 195 7.86 0.14 11.83
N SER A 196 8.93 0.53 12.54
CA SER A 196 10.22 -0.16 12.47
C SER A 196 10.14 -1.64 12.85
N GLU A 197 9.34 -1.99 13.85
CA GLU A 197 9.16 -3.37 14.32
C GLU A 197 8.47 -4.28 13.30
N TYR A 198 7.83 -3.73 12.26
CA TYR A 198 7.20 -4.52 11.20
C TYR A 198 8.18 -4.90 10.06
N VAL A 199 9.41 -4.39 10.10
CA VAL A 199 10.39 -4.55 9.01
C VAL A 199 11.76 -4.93 9.56
N GLU A 200 11.93 -6.21 9.91
CA GLU A 200 13.20 -6.74 10.44
C GLU A 200 14.36 -6.77 9.40
N ASP A 201 14.06 -6.78 8.09
CA ASP A 201 15.05 -7.16 7.05
C ASP A 201 15.36 -6.12 5.96
N ILE A 202 14.90 -4.87 6.05
CA ILE A 202 15.20 -3.87 5.00
C ILE A 202 16.38 -3.00 5.41
N PRO A 203 17.53 -3.05 4.71
CA PRO A 203 18.65 -2.18 5.01
C PRO A 203 18.26 -0.71 4.77
N LEU A 204 18.04 0.01 5.87
CA LEU A 204 17.62 1.41 5.94
C LEU A 204 18.66 2.42 5.40
N TYR A 205 19.84 1.95 5.00
CA TYR A 205 21.02 2.78 4.81
C TYR A 205 21.41 2.89 3.33
N ASP A 206 20.57 3.53 2.51
CA ASP A 206 21.12 4.16 1.30
C ASP A 206 20.28 5.34 0.79
N SER A 207 20.99 6.43 0.49
CA SER A 207 20.52 7.82 0.45
C SER A 207 19.77 8.25 -0.83
N SER A 208 19.23 7.31 -1.62
CA SER A 208 18.41 7.63 -2.79
C SER A 208 16.93 7.68 -2.41
N LEU A 209 16.26 8.78 -2.77
CA LEU A 209 14.82 9.04 -2.61
C LEU A 209 13.89 7.88 -3.04
N ARG A 210 14.38 6.96 -3.89
CA ARG A 210 13.62 5.78 -4.37
C ARG A 210 13.65 4.58 -3.42
N LYS A 211 14.51 4.57 -2.40
CA LYS A 211 14.60 3.46 -1.43
C LYS A 211 13.67 3.58 -0.19
N PRO A 212 13.38 4.77 0.39
CA PRO A 212 12.55 4.85 1.59
C PRO A 212 11.07 4.54 1.34
N TRP A 213 10.53 4.84 0.17
CA TRP A 213 9.11 4.56 -0.10
C TRP A 213 8.84 3.05 -0.19
N ARG A 214 9.81 2.22 -0.63
CA ARG A 214 9.67 0.75 -0.68
C ARG A 214 9.52 0.19 0.71
N ALA A 215 10.48 0.55 1.58
CA ALA A 215 10.45 0.16 2.98
C ALA A 215 9.15 0.62 3.62
N LEU A 216 8.70 1.83 3.29
CA LEU A 216 7.45 2.38 3.80
C LEU A 216 6.23 1.60 3.31
N MET A 217 6.15 1.26 2.03
CA MET A 217 5.05 0.46 1.47
C MET A 217 5.01 -0.93 2.10
N VAL A 218 6.15 -1.61 2.20
CA VAL A 218 6.26 -2.92 2.87
C VAL A 218 5.86 -2.84 4.33
N ALA A 219 6.42 -1.88 5.08
CA ALA A 219 6.09 -1.64 6.48
C ALA A 219 4.60 -1.40 6.67
N THR A 220 4.03 -0.54 5.84
CA THR A 220 2.63 -0.15 5.92
C THR A 220 1.72 -1.32 5.60
N VAL A 221 2.00 -2.09 4.54
CA VAL A 221 1.19 -3.27 4.21
C VAL A 221 1.29 -4.32 5.32
N LYS A 222 2.50 -4.61 5.84
CA LYS A 222 2.66 -5.56 6.96
C LYS A 222 1.89 -5.11 8.20
N PHE A 223 1.97 -3.84 8.56
CA PHE A 223 1.18 -3.26 9.65
C PHE A 223 -0.32 -3.42 9.41
N LEU A 224 -0.81 -3.08 8.22
CA LEU A 224 -2.23 -3.22 7.87
C LEU A 224 -2.70 -4.68 7.91
N LEU A 225 -1.89 -5.62 7.43
CA LEU A 225 -2.19 -7.05 7.49
C LEU A 225 -2.19 -7.58 8.93
N HIS A 226 -1.25 -7.13 9.77
CA HIS A 226 -1.25 -7.43 11.20
C HIS A 226 -2.55 -6.96 11.85
N ARG A 227 -2.91 -5.68 11.64
CA ARG A 227 -4.16 -5.08 12.13
C ARG A 227 -5.41 -5.84 11.68
N LEU A 228 -5.41 -6.31 10.43
CA LEU A 228 -6.52 -7.06 9.85
C LEU A 228 -6.68 -8.47 10.45
N SER A 229 -5.61 -9.04 11.01
CA SER A 229 -5.64 -10.33 11.70
C SER A 229 -6.23 -10.25 13.12
N LEU A 230 -6.31 -9.04 13.69
CA LEU A 230 -6.83 -8.81 15.04
C LEU A 230 -8.37 -8.82 15.04
N PRO A 231 -9.01 -9.23 16.16
CA PRO A 231 -10.47 -9.29 16.27
C PRO A 231 -11.12 -7.91 16.46
N GLU A 232 -10.80 -6.94 15.61
CA GLU A 232 -11.24 -5.54 15.69
C GLU A 232 -12.56 -5.25 14.95
N SER A 233 -13.10 -4.04 15.13
CA SER A 233 -14.41 -3.61 14.61
C SER A 233 -14.48 -3.56 13.07
N ASP A 234 -15.65 -3.81 12.48
CA ASP A 234 -15.86 -3.81 11.02
C ASP A 234 -15.45 -2.51 10.29
N LEU A 235 -15.48 -1.37 10.97
CA LEU A 235 -15.10 -0.07 10.40
C LEU A 235 -13.59 0.03 10.09
N SER A 236 -12.73 -0.56 10.94
CA SER A 236 -11.29 -0.57 10.68
C SER A 236 -10.97 -1.50 9.51
N HIS A 237 -11.67 -2.63 9.38
CA HIS A 237 -11.50 -3.54 8.24
C HIS A 237 -11.77 -2.86 6.90
N THR A 238 -12.83 -2.04 6.80
CA THR A 238 -13.13 -1.32 5.56
C THR A 238 -11.99 -0.37 5.18
N THR A 239 -11.52 0.43 6.14
CA THR A 239 -10.40 1.36 5.93
C THR A 239 -9.10 0.62 5.55
N ILE A 240 -8.82 -0.51 6.21
CA ILE A 240 -7.65 -1.35 5.90
C ILE A 240 -7.73 -1.87 4.46
N LEU A 241 -8.87 -2.45 4.05
CA LEU A 241 -9.05 -3.02 2.73
C LEU A 241 -8.97 -1.96 1.62
N ASP A 242 -9.53 -0.77 1.84
CA ASP A 242 -9.40 0.37 0.92
C ASP A 242 -7.94 0.83 0.80
N SER A 243 -7.22 0.86 1.93
CA SER A 243 -5.80 1.23 1.96
C SER A 243 -4.90 0.22 1.24
N LEU A 244 -5.13 -1.08 1.46
CA LEU A 244 -4.45 -2.15 0.72
C LEU A 244 -4.78 -2.07 -0.78
N THR A 245 -6.03 -1.77 -1.13
CA THR A 245 -6.44 -1.56 -2.52
C THR A 245 -5.71 -0.38 -3.15
N ALA A 246 -5.51 0.72 -2.41
CA ALA A 246 -4.73 1.86 -2.87
C ALA A 246 -3.25 1.50 -3.09
N ALA A 247 -2.65 0.73 -2.18
CA ALA A 247 -1.28 0.24 -2.33
C ALA A 247 -1.11 -0.62 -3.59
N VAL A 248 -2.03 -1.54 -3.85
CA VAL A 248 -2.02 -2.39 -5.06
C VAL A 248 -2.15 -1.56 -6.34
N ASN A 249 -3.00 -0.52 -6.36
CA ASN A 249 -3.10 0.35 -7.53
C ASN A 249 -1.83 1.18 -7.76
N ALA A 250 -1.10 1.55 -6.71
CA ALA A 250 0.15 2.28 -6.85
C ALA A 250 1.25 1.44 -7.52
N VAL A 251 1.21 0.11 -7.35
CA VAL A 251 2.15 -0.84 -7.98
C VAL A 251 2.04 -0.88 -9.50
N TRP A 252 0.91 -0.52 -10.08
CA TRP A 252 0.68 -0.56 -11.54
C TRP A 252 1.48 0.47 -12.36
N SER A 253 2.25 1.36 -11.72
CA SER A 253 3.02 2.35 -12.46
C SER A 253 4.24 1.72 -13.17
N PRO A 254 4.47 2.00 -14.47
CA PRO A 254 5.64 1.50 -15.20
C PRO A 254 6.98 1.89 -14.57
N ASP A 255 7.03 3.04 -13.88
CA ASP A 255 8.24 3.54 -13.20
C ASP A 255 8.64 2.72 -11.96
N PHE A 256 7.75 1.83 -11.50
CA PHE A 256 7.83 1.08 -10.24
C PHE A 256 8.38 -0.34 -10.40
N MET A 257 8.49 -0.88 -11.62
CA MET A 257 8.61 -2.34 -11.79
C MET A 257 10.02 -2.84 -12.16
N SER A 258 10.90 -2.04 -12.76
CA SER A 258 12.12 -2.57 -13.39
C SER A 258 13.27 -2.90 -12.43
N GLU A 259 13.37 -2.27 -11.26
CA GLU A 259 14.42 -2.54 -10.24
C GLU A 259 13.86 -3.20 -8.95
N GLU A 260 12.55 -3.43 -8.89
CA GLU A 260 11.83 -3.53 -7.62
C GLU A 260 10.81 -4.68 -7.58
N ALA A 261 10.71 -5.44 -8.67
CA ALA A 261 9.73 -6.52 -8.86
C ALA A 261 9.71 -7.50 -7.68
N THR A 262 10.85 -7.96 -7.17
CA THR A 262 10.88 -8.95 -6.08
C THR A 262 10.21 -8.47 -4.78
N ALA A 263 10.51 -7.25 -4.33
CA ALA A 263 9.96 -6.73 -3.07
C ALA A 263 8.44 -6.46 -3.20
N ILE A 264 8.03 -5.95 -4.36
CA ILE A 264 6.62 -5.73 -4.71
C ILE A 264 5.89 -7.07 -4.75
N THR A 265 6.47 -8.09 -5.38
CA THR A 265 5.91 -9.45 -5.43
C THR A 265 5.67 -9.98 -4.01
N THR A 266 6.62 -9.83 -3.08
CA THR A 266 6.43 -10.26 -1.67
C THR A 266 5.28 -9.52 -0.97
N VAL A 267 5.08 -8.24 -1.25
CA VAL A 267 3.95 -7.47 -0.72
C VAL A 267 2.63 -8.00 -1.28
N LEU A 268 2.56 -8.20 -2.60
CA LEU A 268 1.37 -8.74 -3.26
C LEU A 268 1.04 -10.15 -2.74
N GLU A 269 2.04 -11.02 -2.53
CA GLU A 269 1.85 -12.33 -1.92
C GLU A 269 1.25 -12.26 -0.52
N SER A 270 1.76 -11.35 0.31
CA SER A 270 1.26 -11.18 1.69
C SER A 270 -0.21 -10.76 1.68
N ILE A 271 -0.61 -9.91 0.74
CA ILE A 271 -2.00 -9.49 0.55
C ILE A 271 -2.85 -10.67 0.05
N LEU A 272 -2.40 -11.42 -0.97
CA LEU A 272 -3.12 -12.59 -1.48
C LEU A 272 -3.35 -13.61 -0.36
N PHE A 273 -2.31 -13.91 0.41
CA PHE A 273 -2.40 -14.87 1.52
C PHE A 273 -3.41 -14.43 2.57
N ALA A 274 -3.40 -13.15 2.94
CA ALA A 274 -4.36 -12.59 3.87
C ALA A 274 -5.81 -12.66 3.34
N CYS A 275 -6.01 -12.41 2.05
CA CYS A 275 -7.34 -12.53 1.45
C CYS A 275 -7.89 -13.95 1.57
N VAL A 276 -7.09 -14.98 1.28
CA VAL A 276 -7.57 -16.37 1.35
C VAL A 276 -7.77 -16.83 2.80
N THR A 277 -6.92 -16.39 3.73
CA THR A 277 -6.94 -16.87 5.13
C THR A 277 -7.91 -16.13 6.05
N LEU A 278 -8.10 -14.83 5.83
CA LEU A 278 -8.92 -13.98 6.70
C LEU A 278 -10.35 -13.76 6.16
N GLU A 279 -10.62 -14.05 4.89
CA GLU A 279 -11.95 -13.91 4.32
C GLU A 279 -12.91 -14.95 4.94
N ARG A 280 -13.83 -14.46 5.79
CA ARG A 280 -14.83 -15.30 6.46
C ARG A 280 -16.02 -15.69 5.59
N ASP A 281 -16.26 -14.97 4.49
CA ASP A 281 -17.35 -15.24 3.54
C ASP A 281 -16.84 -15.18 2.10
N GLN A 282 -16.12 -16.23 1.70
CA GLN A 282 -15.54 -16.41 0.36
C GLN A 282 -16.58 -16.41 -0.77
N ARG A 283 -17.88 -16.44 -0.45
CA ARG A 283 -18.97 -16.47 -1.43
C ARG A 283 -19.64 -15.12 -1.62
N ASN A 284 -19.32 -14.12 -0.78
CA ASN A 284 -19.85 -12.76 -0.97
C ASN A 284 -19.08 -12.03 -2.06
N VAL A 285 -19.68 -12.01 -3.23
CA VAL A 285 -19.20 -11.38 -4.45
C VAL A 285 -18.84 -9.89 -4.30
N ASP A 286 -19.67 -9.14 -3.59
CA ASP A 286 -19.53 -7.68 -3.42
C ASP A 286 -18.61 -7.35 -2.23
N SER A 287 -17.96 -8.37 -1.66
CA SER A 287 -16.99 -8.21 -0.60
C SER A 287 -15.80 -7.34 -1.06
N PRO A 288 -15.39 -6.35 -0.26
CA PRO A 288 -14.16 -5.59 -0.51
C PRO A 288 -12.91 -6.48 -0.63
N TRP A 289 -12.91 -7.66 0.02
CA TRP A 289 -11.88 -8.68 -0.13
C TRP A 289 -11.76 -9.19 -1.56
N ASN A 290 -12.89 -9.52 -2.18
CA ASN A 290 -12.95 -9.99 -3.55
C ASN A 290 -12.50 -8.94 -4.57
N LYS A 291 -12.62 -7.65 -4.24
CA LYS A 291 -12.08 -6.54 -5.06
C LYS A 291 -10.57 -6.40 -4.87
N LEU A 292 -10.10 -6.44 -3.62
CA LEU A 292 -8.69 -6.37 -3.29
C LEU A 292 -7.92 -7.53 -3.92
N PHE A 293 -8.44 -8.75 -3.79
CA PHE A 293 -7.83 -9.96 -4.33
C PHE A 293 -7.67 -9.88 -5.86
N TYR A 294 -8.74 -9.53 -6.57
CA TYR A 294 -8.73 -9.37 -8.03
C TYR A 294 -7.65 -8.38 -8.49
N LYS A 295 -7.62 -7.18 -7.89
CA LYS A 295 -6.61 -6.17 -8.20
C LYS A 295 -5.20 -6.64 -7.90
N THR A 296 -5.05 -7.42 -6.82
CA THR A 296 -3.76 -7.99 -6.43
C THR A 296 -3.28 -9.00 -7.45
N ILE A 297 -4.15 -9.87 -7.98
CA ILE A 297 -3.80 -10.79 -9.07
C ILE A 297 -3.37 -10.02 -10.32
N GLU A 298 -4.11 -9.00 -10.73
CA GLU A 298 -3.73 -8.22 -11.92
C GLU A 298 -2.37 -7.53 -11.74
N ALA A 299 -2.11 -6.95 -10.56
CA ALA A 299 -0.81 -6.37 -10.22
C ALA A 299 0.31 -7.44 -10.22
N TYR A 300 -0.01 -8.65 -9.73
CA TYR A 300 0.90 -9.77 -9.70
C TYR A 300 1.23 -10.26 -11.11
N GLN A 301 0.23 -10.39 -11.99
CA GLN A 301 0.40 -10.69 -13.41
C GLN A 301 1.33 -9.69 -14.08
N TYR A 302 1.08 -8.40 -13.86
CA TYR A 302 1.89 -7.33 -14.42
C TYR A 302 3.35 -7.43 -13.95
N SER A 303 3.56 -7.67 -12.65
CA SER A 303 4.90 -7.85 -12.06
C SER A 303 5.64 -9.04 -12.68
N LEU A 304 4.94 -10.16 -12.88
CA LEU A 304 5.51 -11.36 -13.48
C LEU A 304 5.86 -11.21 -14.95
N SER A 305 5.20 -10.31 -15.70
CA SER A 305 5.55 -10.05 -17.10
C SER A 305 6.96 -9.46 -17.25
N PHE A 306 7.48 -8.78 -16.23
CA PHE A 306 8.85 -8.25 -16.22
C PHE A 306 9.88 -9.24 -15.66
N SER A 307 9.47 -10.11 -14.73
CA SER A 307 10.36 -11.11 -14.13
C SER A 307 9.65 -12.44 -13.85
N PRO A 308 9.40 -13.28 -14.87
CA PRO A 308 8.74 -14.57 -14.69
C PRO A 308 9.51 -15.51 -13.75
N SER A 309 10.84 -15.40 -13.72
CA SER A 309 11.73 -16.20 -12.88
C SER A 309 11.67 -15.81 -11.40
N ALA A 310 11.19 -14.62 -11.07
CA ALA A 310 11.01 -14.17 -9.70
C ALA A 310 9.68 -14.64 -9.10
N CYS A 311 8.97 -15.57 -9.75
CA CYS A 311 7.67 -16.05 -9.30
C CYS A 311 7.80 -16.95 -8.07
N PRO A 312 7.36 -16.48 -6.89
CA PRO A 312 7.35 -17.31 -5.69
C PRO A 312 6.23 -18.37 -5.75
N LEU A 313 6.54 -19.55 -5.22
CA LEU A 313 5.64 -20.71 -5.22
C LEU A 313 4.37 -20.46 -4.38
N ARG A 314 4.52 -19.79 -3.24
CA ARG A 314 3.43 -19.57 -2.27
C ARG A 314 2.32 -18.70 -2.85
N GLY A 315 2.66 -17.59 -3.50
CA GLY A 315 1.69 -16.72 -4.16
C GLY A 315 0.87 -17.44 -5.24
N LEU A 316 1.51 -18.34 -5.99
CA LEU A 316 0.82 -19.17 -6.98
C LEU A 316 -0.14 -20.18 -6.36
N GLN A 317 0.26 -20.85 -5.28
CA GLN A 317 -0.63 -21.77 -4.56
C GLN A 317 -1.88 -21.04 -4.06
N VAL A 318 -1.70 -19.88 -3.42
CA VAL A 318 -2.81 -19.05 -2.92
C VAL A 318 -3.74 -18.60 -4.06
N MET A 319 -3.18 -18.25 -5.21
CA MET A 319 -3.96 -17.88 -6.40
C MET A 319 -4.80 -19.06 -6.93
N VAL A 320 -4.21 -20.25 -6.97
CA VAL A 320 -4.93 -21.47 -7.38
C VAL A 320 -6.00 -21.85 -6.37
N ASP A 321 -5.71 -21.78 -5.07
CA ASP A 321 -6.71 -22.03 -4.01
C ASP A 321 -7.92 -21.12 -4.18
N PHE A 322 -7.71 -19.81 -4.38
CA PHE A 322 -8.82 -18.89 -4.63
C PHE A 322 -9.60 -19.23 -5.90
N MET A 323 -8.90 -19.53 -7.00
CA MET A 323 -9.51 -19.94 -8.26
C MET A 323 -10.43 -21.15 -8.04
N THR A 324 -9.97 -22.15 -7.29
CA THR A 324 -10.75 -23.36 -7.01
C THR A 324 -11.97 -23.09 -6.12
N ILE A 325 -11.82 -22.24 -5.09
CA ILE A 325 -12.90 -21.83 -4.19
C ILE A 325 -14.01 -21.09 -4.94
N ASN A 326 -13.63 -20.21 -5.87
CA ASN A 326 -14.55 -19.29 -6.55
C ASN A 326 -15.06 -19.77 -7.91
N TRP A 327 -14.68 -20.97 -8.34
CA TRP A 327 -14.95 -21.49 -9.68
C TRP A 327 -16.43 -21.51 -10.08
N LYS A 328 -17.32 -21.76 -9.12
CA LYS A 328 -18.77 -21.89 -9.36
C LYS A 328 -19.55 -20.58 -9.22
N CYS A 329 -18.89 -19.44 -9.03
CA CYS A 329 -19.57 -18.16 -8.85
C CYS A 329 -20.31 -17.70 -10.14
N PRO A 330 -21.49 -17.04 -10.04
CA PRO A 330 -22.30 -16.63 -11.20
C PRO A 330 -21.58 -15.72 -12.22
N ARG A 331 -22.18 -15.56 -13.40
CA ARG A 331 -21.55 -15.02 -14.62
C ARG A 331 -20.85 -13.65 -14.54
N HIS A 332 -21.15 -12.82 -13.54
CA HIS A 332 -20.43 -11.56 -13.32
C HIS A 332 -19.02 -11.76 -12.72
N HIS A 333 -18.63 -13.01 -12.44
CA HIS A 333 -17.37 -13.39 -11.77
C HIS A 333 -16.39 -14.19 -12.63
N TYR A 334 -16.78 -14.56 -13.85
CA TYR A 334 -15.87 -15.25 -14.79
C TYR A 334 -14.57 -14.48 -14.94
N CYS A 335 -14.64 -13.14 -15.05
CA CYS A 335 -13.46 -12.29 -15.17
C CYS A 335 -12.41 -12.49 -14.06
N LYS A 336 -12.75 -12.93 -12.84
CA LYS A 336 -11.79 -13.05 -11.73
C LYS A 336 -11.04 -14.38 -11.71
N THR A 337 -11.76 -15.50 -11.85
CA THR A 337 -11.15 -16.83 -11.98
C THR A 337 -10.40 -16.95 -13.30
N ASP A 338 -10.87 -16.27 -14.35
CA ASP A 338 -10.20 -16.21 -15.64
C ASP A 338 -8.86 -15.50 -15.55
N THR A 339 -8.73 -14.41 -14.79
CA THR A 339 -7.43 -13.75 -14.57
C THR A 339 -6.44 -14.70 -13.88
N ALA A 340 -6.85 -15.42 -12.84
CA ALA A 340 -5.99 -16.41 -12.18
C ALA A 340 -5.53 -17.53 -13.14
N CYS A 341 -6.45 -18.07 -13.94
CA CYS A 341 -6.12 -19.01 -15.01
C CYS A 341 -5.16 -18.40 -16.03
N HIS A 342 -5.35 -17.15 -16.42
CA HIS A 342 -4.51 -16.47 -17.40
C HIS A 342 -3.08 -16.28 -16.88
N VAL A 343 -2.91 -15.92 -15.60
CA VAL A 343 -1.59 -15.85 -14.96
C VAL A 343 -0.93 -17.23 -14.95
N LEU A 344 -1.64 -18.26 -14.52
CA LEU A 344 -1.11 -19.63 -14.49
C LEU A 344 -0.71 -20.11 -15.89
N ALA A 345 -1.57 -19.89 -16.89
CA ALA A 345 -1.29 -20.23 -18.29
C ALA A 345 -0.04 -19.50 -18.81
N ASN A 346 0.07 -18.18 -18.58
CA ASN A 346 1.26 -17.42 -18.98
C ASN A 346 2.54 -17.95 -18.34
N LEU A 347 2.51 -18.39 -17.08
CA LEU A 347 3.69 -18.95 -16.41
C LEU A 347 4.04 -20.34 -16.93
N LEU A 348 3.04 -21.15 -17.27
CA LEU A 348 3.23 -22.45 -17.91
C LEU A 348 3.83 -22.29 -19.32
N GLU A 349 3.31 -21.34 -20.10
CA GLU A 349 3.81 -20.95 -21.43
C GLU A 349 5.28 -20.52 -21.37
N ASN A 350 5.63 -19.71 -20.35
CA ASN A 350 7.01 -19.29 -20.06
C ASN A 350 7.86 -20.36 -19.34
N ARG A 351 7.31 -21.56 -19.11
CA ARG A 351 8.02 -22.73 -18.56
C ARG A 351 8.63 -22.49 -17.18
N VAL A 352 7.95 -21.70 -16.35
CA VAL A 352 8.39 -21.38 -15.00
C VAL A 352 8.21 -22.62 -14.10
N PRO A 353 9.28 -23.22 -13.53
CA PRO A 353 9.16 -24.48 -12.79
C PRO A 353 8.16 -24.45 -11.62
N ALA A 354 8.06 -23.31 -10.93
CA ALA A 354 7.11 -23.12 -9.84
C ALA A 354 5.64 -23.31 -10.30
N ALA A 355 5.29 -22.92 -11.53
CA ALA A 355 3.93 -23.09 -12.05
C ALA A 355 3.58 -24.57 -12.27
N TYR A 356 4.53 -25.38 -12.74
CA TYR A 356 4.35 -26.82 -12.89
C TYR A 356 4.21 -27.50 -11.53
N ALA A 357 5.06 -27.15 -10.57
CA ALA A 357 4.97 -27.64 -9.19
C ALA A 357 3.59 -27.35 -8.58
N VAL A 358 3.12 -26.10 -8.62
CA VAL A 358 1.79 -25.74 -8.11
C VAL A 358 0.67 -26.46 -8.86
N PHE A 359 0.78 -26.57 -10.19
CA PHE A 359 -0.24 -27.27 -11.00
C PHE A 359 -0.40 -28.74 -10.56
N HIS A 360 0.72 -29.39 -10.26
CA HIS A 360 0.73 -30.78 -9.78
C HIS A 360 0.26 -30.90 -8.32
N GLU A 361 0.82 -30.09 -7.41
CA GLU A 361 0.51 -30.11 -5.98
C GLU A 361 -0.95 -29.76 -5.71
N SER A 362 -1.50 -28.78 -6.42
CA SER A 362 -2.88 -28.32 -6.28
C SER A 362 -3.88 -29.22 -7.02
N ARG A 363 -3.41 -30.33 -7.62
CA ARG A 363 -4.25 -31.30 -8.36
C ARG A 363 -5.12 -30.65 -9.42
N CYS A 364 -4.56 -29.71 -10.19
CA CYS A 364 -5.33 -28.90 -11.15
C CYS A 364 -6.08 -29.75 -12.18
N LEU A 365 -5.52 -30.86 -12.66
CA LEU A 365 -6.20 -31.78 -13.60
C LEU A 365 -7.44 -32.43 -12.99
N ASP A 366 -7.34 -32.94 -11.76
CA ASP A 366 -8.47 -33.50 -11.01
C ASP A 366 -9.58 -32.44 -10.84
N PHE A 367 -9.16 -31.21 -10.50
CA PHE A 367 -10.05 -30.09 -10.29
C PHE A 367 -10.81 -29.72 -11.58
N PHE A 368 -10.10 -29.46 -12.69
CA PHE A 368 -10.74 -29.07 -13.94
C PHE A 368 -11.63 -30.19 -14.51
N GLY A 369 -11.27 -31.45 -14.31
CA GLY A 369 -12.10 -32.60 -14.73
C GLY A 369 -13.40 -32.76 -13.96
N SER A 370 -13.48 -32.18 -12.75
CA SER A 370 -14.65 -32.28 -11.88
C SER A 370 -15.61 -31.08 -11.99
N HIS A 371 -15.32 -30.13 -12.89
CA HIS A 371 -16.06 -28.88 -13.02
C HIS A 371 -16.46 -28.58 -14.47
N ALA A 372 -17.41 -27.66 -14.65
CA ALA A 372 -17.75 -27.17 -15.99
C ALA A 372 -16.53 -26.47 -16.61
N PHE A 373 -16.34 -26.67 -17.91
CA PHE A 373 -15.20 -26.12 -18.65
C PHE A 373 -15.43 -24.64 -18.95
N HIS A 374 -14.40 -23.85 -18.66
CA HIS A 374 -14.31 -22.43 -19.02
C HIS A 374 -13.23 -22.25 -20.07
N ASP A 375 -13.35 -21.26 -20.95
CA ASP A 375 -12.35 -20.93 -21.98
C ASP A 375 -10.94 -20.80 -21.37
N SER A 376 -10.84 -20.20 -20.19
CA SER A 376 -9.58 -20.03 -19.46
C SER A 376 -8.96 -21.35 -18.98
N SER A 377 -9.78 -22.36 -18.65
CA SER A 377 -9.28 -23.69 -18.29
C SER A 377 -8.63 -24.39 -19.48
N VAL A 378 -9.17 -24.18 -20.69
CA VAL A 378 -8.58 -24.74 -21.91
C VAL A 378 -7.20 -24.18 -22.15
N ARG A 379 -7.02 -22.85 -21.99
CA ARG A 379 -5.69 -22.24 -22.14
C ARG A 379 -4.71 -22.83 -21.14
N VAL A 380 -5.08 -22.95 -19.87
CA VAL A 380 -4.20 -23.55 -18.84
C VAL A 380 -3.77 -24.98 -19.22
N ILE A 381 -4.71 -25.85 -19.60
CA ILE A 381 -4.40 -27.22 -20.00
C ILE A 381 -3.54 -27.25 -21.27
N SER A 382 -3.81 -26.37 -22.23
CA SER A 382 -3.05 -26.28 -23.48
C SER A 382 -1.59 -25.91 -23.22
N GLU A 383 -1.35 -24.86 -22.43
CA GLU A 383 0.01 -24.41 -22.10
C GLU A 383 0.77 -25.43 -21.23
N TYR A 384 0.07 -26.14 -20.33
CA TYR A 384 0.68 -27.22 -19.55
C TYR A 384 1.22 -28.35 -20.45
N ILE A 385 0.41 -28.82 -21.41
CA ILE A 385 0.80 -29.90 -22.34
C ILE A 385 1.88 -29.43 -23.31
N ALA A 386 1.70 -28.24 -23.89
CA ALA A 386 2.67 -27.65 -24.82
C ALA A 386 4.04 -27.45 -24.17
N GLY A 387 4.05 -26.97 -22.92
CA GLY A 387 5.27 -26.77 -22.16
C GLY A 387 5.98 -28.07 -21.81
N ILE A 388 5.27 -29.12 -21.37
CA ILE A 388 5.84 -30.46 -21.14
C ILE A 388 6.50 -30.98 -22.42
N ALA A 389 5.79 -30.91 -23.56
CA ALA A 389 6.33 -31.37 -24.83
C ALA A 389 7.60 -30.61 -25.23
N ALA A 390 7.59 -29.27 -25.11
CA ALA A 390 8.74 -28.45 -25.43
C ALA A 390 9.96 -28.76 -24.54
N MET A 391 9.74 -29.04 -23.25
CA MET A 391 10.80 -29.42 -22.32
C MET A 391 11.37 -30.82 -22.64
N LEU A 392 10.53 -31.80 -23.00
CA LEU A 392 10.97 -33.14 -23.41
C LEU A 392 11.83 -33.11 -24.68
N HIS A 393 11.51 -32.22 -25.61
CA HIS A 393 12.28 -32.04 -26.84
C HIS A 393 13.57 -31.20 -26.64
N GLY A 394 13.91 -30.82 -25.41
CA GLY A 394 15.12 -30.06 -25.08
C GLY A 394 15.09 -28.61 -25.60
N LEU A 395 13.91 -28.09 -25.93
CA LEU A 395 13.77 -26.83 -26.68
C LEU A 395 13.88 -25.58 -25.81
N VAL A 396 13.72 -25.66 -24.48
CA VAL A 396 14.02 -24.63 -23.44
C VAL A 396 13.27 -24.99 -22.13
N GLY A 397 13.95 -24.95 -20.98
CA GLY A 397 13.41 -25.16 -19.63
C GLY A 397 14.47 -25.73 -18.66
N ILE A 398 14.43 -25.34 -17.37
CA ILE A 398 15.36 -25.83 -16.32
C ILE A 398 14.58 -26.71 -15.33
N MET A 399 13.95 -27.78 -15.83
CA MET A 399 13.26 -28.74 -14.98
C MET A 399 13.98 -30.08 -15.05
N ASP A 400 14.14 -30.72 -13.89
CA ASP A 400 14.72 -32.06 -13.78
C ASP A 400 13.91 -33.04 -14.64
N MET A 401 14.61 -33.92 -15.36
CA MET A 401 13.99 -34.94 -16.20
C MET A 401 13.12 -35.90 -15.40
N ASP A 402 13.48 -36.19 -14.14
CA ASP A 402 12.69 -37.05 -13.27
C ASP A 402 11.35 -36.39 -12.90
N ILE A 403 11.37 -35.08 -12.64
CA ILE A 403 10.16 -34.29 -12.35
C ILE A 403 9.29 -34.17 -13.61
N LEU A 404 9.91 -33.90 -14.76
CA LEU A 404 9.21 -33.83 -16.04
C LEU A 404 8.53 -35.17 -16.39
N GLN A 405 9.20 -36.29 -16.13
CA GLN A 405 8.62 -37.62 -16.34
C GLN A 405 7.42 -37.86 -15.41
N GLN A 406 7.46 -37.42 -14.15
CA GLN A 406 6.30 -37.50 -13.24
C GLN A 406 5.08 -36.73 -13.79
N HIS A 407 5.30 -35.55 -14.37
CA HIS A 407 4.23 -34.78 -15.01
C HIS A 407 3.61 -35.51 -16.20
N VAL A 408 4.44 -36.17 -17.02
CA VAL A 408 3.98 -37.02 -18.13
C VAL A 408 3.18 -38.20 -17.58
N ASP A 409 3.75 -38.96 -16.65
CA ASP A 409 3.12 -40.17 -16.10
C ASP A 409 1.74 -39.85 -15.52
N ARG A 410 1.63 -38.74 -14.78
CA ARG A 410 0.36 -38.29 -14.20
C ARG A 410 -0.64 -37.86 -15.27
N LEU A 411 -0.21 -37.12 -16.29
CA LEU A 411 -1.07 -36.70 -17.40
C LEU A 411 -1.65 -37.90 -18.16
N PHE A 412 -0.88 -38.99 -18.25
CA PHE A 412 -1.28 -40.24 -18.91
C PHE A 412 -2.06 -41.21 -18.02
N GLU A 413 -2.37 -40.85 -16.77
CA GLU A 413 -3.37 -41.59 -16.01
C GLU A 413 -4.74 -41.51 -16.74
N PRO A 414 -5.50 -42.61 -16.88
CA PRO A 414 -6.67 -42.66 -17.75
C PRO A 414 -7.69 -41.53 -17.50
N CYS A 415 -7.94 -41.19 -16.24
CA CYS A 415 -8.87 -40.12 -15.87
C CYS A 415 -8.36 -38.72 -16.25
N HIS A 416 -7.06 -38.47 -16.08
CA HIS A 416 -6.44 -37.19 -16.44
C HIS A 416 -6.34 -37.02 -17.96
N LEU A 417 -5.96 -38.07 -18.67
CA LEU A 417 -5.88 -38.07 -20.13
C LEU A 417 -7.26 -37.80 -20.75
N PHE A 418 -8.28 -38.51 -20.26
CA PHE A 418 -9.66 -38.28 -20.70
C PHE A 418 -10.10 -36.84 -20.44
N THR A 419 -9.83 -36.32 -19.24
CA THR A 419 -10.14 -34.94 -18.86
C THR A 419 -9.46 -33.92 -19.78
N ALA A 420 -8.15 -34.07 -19.99
CA ALA A 420 -7.38 -33.17 -20.84
C ALA A 420 -7.90 -33.17 -22.28
N CYS A 421 -8.13 -34.35 -22.86
CA CYS A 421 -8.71 -34.49 -24.21
C CYS A 421 -10.09 -33.85 -24.30
N LEU A 422 -10.95 -34.04 -23.29
CA LEU A 422 -12.30 -33.51 -23.27
C LEU A 422 -12.31 -31.97 -23.20
N ILE A 423 -11.46 -31.38 -22.36
CA ILE A 423 -11.27 -29.93 -22.23
C ILE A 423 -10.76 -29.34 -23.55
N LEU A 424 -9.74 -29.95 -24.17
CA LEU A 424 -9.16 -29.49 -25.43
C LEU A 424 -10.14 -29.61 -26.60
N ALA A 425 -10.90 -30.71 -26.66
CA ALA A 425 -11.89 -30.95 -27.71
C ALA A 425 -13.04 -29.94 -27.67
N ALA A 426 -13.42 -29.47 -26.47
CA ALA A 426 -14.47 -28.46 -26.30
C ALA A 426 -14.18 -27.13 -27.04
N HIS A 427 -12.92 -26.83 -27.36
CA HIS A 427 -12.51 -25.64 -28.12
C HIS A 427 -11.66 -25.93 -29.36
N SER A 428 -11.76 -27.15 -29.91
CA SER A 428 -11.08 -27.50 -31.18
C SER A 428 -9.56 -27.32 -31.16
N ALA A 429 -8.90 -27.52 -30.02
CA ALA A 429 -7.44 -27.45 -29.87
C ALA A 429 -6.75 -28.72 -30.42
N ASN A 430 -7.03 -29.07 -31.68
CA ASN A 430 -6.62 -30.33 -32.32
C ASN A 430 -5.10 -30.49 -32.41
N ASP A 431 -4.37 -29.39 -32.55
CA ASP A 431 -2.90 -29.41 -32.60
C ASP A 431 -2.30 -29.87 -31.26
N ILE A 432 -2.89 -29.44 -30.14
CA ILE A 432 -2.47 -29.85 -28.79
C ILE A 432 -2.86 -31.30 -28.51
N ILE A 433 -4.01 -31.76 -28.99
CA ILE A 433 -4.41 -33.18 -28.89
C ILE A 433 -3.41 -34.07 -29.65
N THR A 434 -2.95 -33.61 -30.83
CA THR A 434 -1.92 -34.31 -31.61
C THR A 434 -0.59 -34.33 -30.86
N LEU A 435 -0.22 -33.21 -30.24
CA LEU A 435 0.99 -33.11 -29.41
C LEU A 435 0.92 -34.04 -28.19
N LEU A 436 -0.24 -34.13 -27.54
CA LEU A 436 -0.49 -35.04 -26.42
C LEU A 436 -0.26 -36.51 -26.81
N ALA A 437 -0.72 -36.93 -28.00
CA ALA A 437 -0.47 -38.28 -28.51
C ALA A 437 1.03 -38.55 -28.76
N GLN A 438 1.83 -37.51 -29.04
CA GLN A 438 3.27 -37.62 -29.28
C GLN A 438 4.10 -37.68 -28.00
N LEU A 439 3.53 -37.32 -26.83
CA LEU A 439 4.22 -37.37 -25.55
C LEU A 439 4.56 -38.79 -25.07
N ARG A 440 3.78 -39.80 -25.50
CA ARG A 440 4.08 -41.23 -25.31
C ARG A 440 3.71 -42.02 -26.56
N PRO A 441 4.58 -42.04 -27.58
CA PRO A 441 4.28 -42.69 -28.85
C PRO A 441 4.15 -44.22 -28.75
N HIS A 442 4.52 -44.82 -27.62
CA HIS A 442 4.46 -46.27 -27.37
C HIS A 442 3.18 -46.73 -26.67
N ASP A 443 2.37 -45.79 -26.14
CA ASP A 443 1.08 -46.10 -25.49
C ASP A 443 -0.10 -46.06 -26.49
N VAL A 444 0.16 -45.72 -27.76
CA VAL A 444 -0.83 -45.64 -28.85
C VAL A 444 -0.98 -46.98 -29.60
N ALA A 445 -0.36 -48.05 -29.09
CA ALA A 445 -0.35 -49.38 -29.70
C ALA A 445 -1.52 -50.27 -29.27
#